data_AF-A0A0P1FCB5-F1
#
_entry.id   AF-A0A0P1FCB5-F1
#
_cell.length_a   1.000
_cell.length_b   1.000
_cell.length_c   1.000
_cell.angle_alpha   90.00
_cell.angle_beta   90.00
_cell.angle_gamma   90.00
#
_symmetry.space_group_name_H-M   'P 1'
#
loop_
_entity.id
_entity.type
_entity.pdbx_description
1 polymer ?
#
loop_
_entity_poly.entity_id
_entity_poly.type
_entity_poly.pdbx_seq_one_letter_code
_entity_poly.pdbx_strand_id
1 'polypeptide(L)'
;MPEKAQNQDKFIIRLPDGLRDRIRAAADKNHRSMNAEVVALLEENYPAPTPEKVTEPAARILLWLAARIRRRNPNPGSVRERQAALYENIAGDIINRMTAIEDESGQR
;
A
#
# COMPACT_ATOMS: atom_id res chain seq x y z
N MET A 1 -17.40 -14.86 18.29
CA MET A 1 -17.54 -15.04 16.82
C MET A 1 -16.28 -14.47 16.19
N PRO A 2 -15.30 -15.25 15.69
CA PRO A 2 -14.08 -14.65 15.17
C PRO A 2 -14.33 -14.02 13.79
N GLU A 3 -13.94 -12.76 13.66
CA GLU A 3 -14.14 -11.86 12.52
C GLU A 3 -13.18 -12.18 11.34
N LYS A 4 -13.78 -12.26 10.15
CA LYS A 4 -13.27 -11.83 8.83
C LYS A 4 -11.76 -12.00 8.55
N ALA A 5 -11.34 -13.23 8.26
CA ALA A 5 -10.21 -13.48 7.35
C ALA A 5 -10.64 -13.39 5.86
N GLN A 6 -11.54 -12.46 5.51
CA GLN A 6 -12.37 -12.57 4.30
C GLN A 6 -12.08 -11.59 3.15
N ASN A 7 -10.92 -10.93 3.08
CA ASN A 7 -10.62 -10.11 1.89
C ASN A 7 -9.13 -10.05 1.53
N GLN A 8 -8.47 -11.20 1.51
CA GLN A 8 -7.16 -11.31 0.85
C GLN A 8 -7.38 -11.86 -0.55
N ASP A 9 -6.94 -11.11 -1.56
CA ASP A 9 -6.93 -11.59 -2.94
C ASP A 9 -6.09 -12.86 -3.03
N LYS A 10 -6.71 -13.95 -3.48
CA LYS A 10 -6.07 -15.26 -3.58
C LYS A 10 -5.57 -15.46 -5.00
N PHE A 11 -4.26 -15.56 -5.16
CA PHE A 11 -3.64 -15.82 -6.46
C PHE A 11 -3.05 -17.23 -6.48
N ILE A 12 -3.42 -18.03 -7.49
CA ILE A 12 -2.92 -19.40 -7.66
C ILE A 12 -1.71 -19.36 -8.60
N ILE A 13 -0.52 -19.61 -8.06
CA ILE A 13 0.74 -19.63 -8.82
C ILE A 13 1.12 -21.07 -9.15
N ARG A 14 1.45 -21.35 -10.42
CA ARG A 14 2.08 -22.61 -10.81
C ARG A 14 3.60 -22.46 -10.67
N LEU A 15 4.17 -23.18 -9.71
CA LEU A 15 5.60 -23.17 -9.46
C LEU A 15 6.28 -24.31 -10.24
N PRO A 16 7.45 -24.08 -10.87
CA PRO A 16 8.28 -25.16 -11.41
C PRO A 16 8.79 -26.07 -10.28
N ASP A 17 9.18 -27.29 -10.65
CA ASP A 17 9.66 -28.30 -9.70
C ASP A 17 10.82 -27.79 -8.84
N GLY A 18 10.78 -28.12 -7.55
CA GLY A 18 11.80 -27.73 -6.56
C GLY A 18 11.76 -26.27 -6.11
N LEU A 19 11.05 -25.36 -6.80
CA LEU A 19 10.99 -23.95 -6.37
C LEU A 19 10.22 -23.78 -5.05
N ARG A 20 9.17 -24.58 -4.85
CA ARG A 20 8.38 -24.56 -3.61
C ARG A 20 9.23 -24.89 -2.38
N ASP A 21 10.12 -25.87 -2.48
CA ASP A 21 10.96 -26.29 -1.36
C ASP A 21 12.03 -25.24 -1.04
N ARG A 22 12.57 -24.56 -2.06
CA ARG A 22 13.46 -23.42 -1.88
C ARG A 22 12.79 -22.27 -1.13
N ILE A 23 11.54 -21.94 -1.47
CA ILE A 23 10.78 -20.90 -0.76
C ILE A 23 10.50 -21.33 0.69
N ARG A 24 10.18 -22.60 0.92
CA ARG A 24 9.98 -23.12 2.28
C ARG A 24 11.24 -22.98 3.13
N ALA A 25 12.40 -23.37 2.60
CA ALA A 25 13.67 -23.23 3.31
C ALA A 25 14.03 -21.77 3.64
N ALA A 26 13.74 -20.83 2.72
CA ALA A 26 13.91 -19.41 2.96
C ALA A 26 12.95 -18.89 4.05
N ALA A 27 11.68 -19.29 4.01
CA ALA A 27 10.69 -18.92 5.01
C ALA A 27 11.05 -19.44 6.41
N ASP A 28 11.54 -20.68 6.52
CA ASP A 28 11.98 -21.28 7.78
C ASP A 28 13.17 -20.51 8.37
N LYS A 29 14.15 -20.14 7.53
CA LYS A 29 15.30 -19.30 7.93
C LYS A 29 14.88 -17.92 8.42
N ASN A 30 13.83 -17.35 7.83
CA ASN A 30 13.30 -16.03 8.18
C ASN A 30 12.23 -16.07 9.28
N HIS A 31 11.95 -17.24 9.85
CA HIS A 31 10.90 -17.46 10.86
C HIS A 31 9.52 -16.94 10.42
N ARG A 32 9.19 -17.09 9.13
CA ARG A 32 7.94 -16.64 8.51
C ARG A 32 7.19 -17.83 7.92
N SER A 33 5.88 -17.69 7.75
CA SER A 33 5.13 -18.65 6.95
C SER A 33 5.55 -18.53 5.48
N MET A 34 5.45 -19.62 4.73
CA MET A 34 5.75 -19.62 3.29
C MET A 34 4.98 -18.52 2.53
N ASN A 35 3.72 -18.26 2.92
CA ASN A 35 2.93 -17.19 2.34
C ASN A 35 3.47 -15.80 2.70
N ALA A 36 3.86 -15.58 3.96
CA ALA A 36 4.44 -14.31 4.40
C ALA A 36 5.79 -14.02 3.71
N GLU A 37 6.57 -15.06 3.43
CA GLU A 37 7.82 -14.93 2.69
C GLU A 37 7.57 -14.54 1.22
N VAL A 38 6.61 -15.18 0.55
CA VAL A 38 6.21 -14.81 -0.82
C VAL A 38 5.72 -13.37 -0.88
N VAL A 39 4.88 -12.95 0.06
CA VAL A 39 4.39 -11.57 0.14
C VAL A 39 5.54 -10.59 0.36
N ALA A 40 6.45 -10.87 1.30
CA ALA A 40 7.60 -10.00 1.56
C ALA A 40 8.50 -9.85 0.32
N LEU A 41 8.76 -10.93 -0.40
CA LEU A 41 9.55 -10.91 -1.63
C LEU A 41 8.85 -10.07 -2.72
N LEU A 42 7.52 -10.20 -2.84
CA LEU A 42 6.73 -9.40 -3.78
C LEU A 42 6.75 -7.92 -3.41
N GLU A 43 6.63 -7.56 -2.13
CA GLU A 43 6.72 -6.16 -1.68
C GLU A 43 8.10 -5.55 -1.92
N GLU A 44 9.17 -6.34 -1.81
CA GLU A 44 10.54 -5.91 -2.08
C GLU A 44 10.79 -5.66 -3.58
N ASN A 45 10.31 -6.56 -4.45
CA ASN A 45 10.55 -6.48 -5.90
C ASN A 45 9.52 -5.62 -6.63
N TYR A 46 8.30 -5.54 -6.11
CA TYR A 46 7.18 -4.74 -6.61
C TYR A 46 6.69 -3.84 -5.48
N PRO A 47 7.47 -2.82 -5.10
CA PRO A 47 7.03 -1.87 -4.09
C PRO A 47 5.71 -1.24 -4.54
N ALA A 48 4.81 -0.98 -3.58
CA ALA A 48 3.59 -0.23 -3.87
C ALA A 48 3.97 1.03 -4.63
N PRO A 49 3.27 1.38 -5.74
CA PRO A 49 3.60 2.54 -6.53
C PRO A 49 3.61 3.74 -5.59
N THR A 50 4.82 4.24 -5.28
CA THR A 50 4.95 5.55 -4.69
C THR A 50 4.39 6.50 -5.73
N PRO A 51 3.48 7.41 -5.38
CA PRO A 51 2.93 8.33 -6.34
C PRO A 51 4.06 9.24 -6.83
N GLU A 52 4.73 8.83 -7.90
CA GLU A 52 5.88 9.49 -8.53
C GLU A 52 5.50 10.80 -9.23
N LYS A 53 4.22 11.18 -9.19
CA LYS A 53 3.74 12.50 -9.62
C LYS A 53 2.96 13.20 -8.52
N VAL A 54 3.51 13.20 -7.31
CA VAL A 54 3.14 14.22 -6.34
C VAL A 54 4.40 15.04 -6.13
N THR A 55 4.58 16.05 -6.99
CA THR A 55 5.61 17.09 -6.88
C THR A 55 5.57 17.73 -5.49
N GLU A 56 4.41 17.68 -4.85
CA GLU A 56 4.12 18.35 -3.60
C GLU A 56 4.48 17.58 -2.34
N PRO A 57 5.48 18.06 -1.57
CA PRO A 57 5.93 17.38 -0.36
C PRO A 57 4.80 17.26 0.68
N ALA A 58 3.88 18.22 0.72
CA ALA A 58 2.74 18.22 1.65
C ALA A 58 1.74 17.08 1.36
N ALA A 59 1.32 16.91 0.10
CA ALA A 59 0.41 15.84 -0.29
C ALA A 59 1.05 14.46 -0.08
N ARG A 60 2.36 14.35 -0.32
CA ARG A 60 3.11 13.10 -0.10
C ARG A 60 3.12 12.68 1.37
N ILE A 61 3.31 13.63 2.30
CA ILE A 61 3.29 13.36 3.75
C ILE A 61 1.89 12.94 4.20
N LEU A 62 0.84 13.60 3.70
CA LEU A 62 -0.55 13.27 4.05
C LEU A 62 -0.95 11.87 3.56
N LEU A 63 -0.59 11.51 2.32
CA LEU A 63 -0.81 10.16 1.80
C LEU A 63 -0.05 9.10 2.60
N TRP A 64 1.20 9.39 2.98
CA TRP A 64 1.98 8.50 3.83
C TRP A 64 1.34 8.31 5.21
N LEU A 65 0.85 9.39 5.84
CA LEU A 65 0.14 9.33 7.12
C LEU A 65 -1.15 8.53 7.02
N ALA A 66 -1.94 8.74 5.96
CA ALA A 66 -3.15 7.98 5.70
C ALA A 66 -2.85 6.49 5.54
N ALA A 67 -1.89 6.13 4.68
CA ALA A 67 -1.48 4.76 4.44
C ALA A 67 -0.97 4.09 5.72
N ARG A 68 -0.23 4.83 6.56
CA ARG A 68 0.25 4.33 7.85
C ARG A 68 -0.90 4.02 8.81
N ILE A 69 -1.94 4.83 8.84
CA ILE A 69 -3.13 4.60 9.67
C ILE A 69 -3.92 3.40 9.13
N ARG A 70 -4.12 3.31 7.81
CA ARG A 70 -4.83 2.21 7.14
C ARG A 70 -4.17 0.85 7.39
N ARG A 71 -2.83 0.76 7.38
CA ARG A 71 -2.08 -0.48 7.69
C ARG A 71 -2.37 -1.05 9.08
N ARG A 72 -2.84 -0.23 10.03
CA ARG A 72 -3.22 -0.69 11.37
C ARG A 72 -4.66 -1.21 11.46
N ASN A 73 -5.37 -1.35 10.32
CA ASN A 73 -6.76 -1.77 10.23
C ASN A 73 -7.66 -1.11 11.29
N PRO A 74 -7.85 0.22 11.23
CA PRO A 74 -8.71 0.91 12.18
C PRO A 74 -10.17 0.44 12.04
N ASN A 75 -10.89 0.36 13.15
CA ASN A 75 -12.31 -0.03 13.14
C ASN A 75 -13.14 0.95 12.28
N PRO A 76 -14.15 0.43 11.55
CA PRO A 76 -15.11 1.25 10.83
C PRO A 76 -15.78 2.30 11.74
N GLY A 77 -15.83 3.56 11.31
CA GLY A 77 -16.37 4.70 12.04
C GLY A 77 -15.43 5.32 13.09
N SER A 78 -14.26 4.74 13.33
CA SER A 78 -13.31 5.23 14.33
C SER A 78 -12.68 6.57 13.95
N VAL A 79 -12.23 7.34 14.96
CA VAL A 79 -11.53 8.62 14.75
C VAL A 79 -10.32 8.44 13.82
N ARG A 80 -9.62 7.31 13.93
CA ARG A 80 -8.46 6.98 13.09
C ARG A 80 -8.85 6.76 11.63
N GLU A 81 -9.96 6.10 11.36
CA GLU A 81 -10.44 5.93 9.99
C GLU A 81 -10.86 7.28 9.38
N ARG A 82 -11.59 8.11 10.13
CA ARG A 82 -11.95 9.46 9.69
C ARG A 82 -10.71 10.33 9.43
N GLN A 83 -9.68 10.18 10.27
CA GLN A 83 -8.41 10.88 10.11
C GLN A 83 -7.65 10.41 8.87
N ALA A 84 -7.66 9.11 8.56
CA ALA A 84 -7.08 8.59 7.32
C ALA A 84 -7.82 9.11 6.08
N ALA A 85 -9.16 9.09 6.12
CA ALA A 85 -9.99 9.63 5.04
C ALA A 85 -9.77 11.14 4.85
N LEU A 86 -9.62 11.91 5.94
CA LEU A 86 -9.31 13.33 5.88
C LEU A 86 -7.96 13.59 5.18
N TYR A 87 -6.93 12.81 5.52
CA TYR A 87 -5.62 12.94 4.89
C TYR A 87 -5.64 12.57 3.41
N GLU A 88 -6.38 11.53 3.02
CA GLU A 88 -6.61 11.16 1.62
C GLU A 88 -7.30 12.30 0.85
N ASN A 89 -8.36 12.87 1.42
CA ASN A 89 -9.11 13.97 0.80
C ASN A 89 -8.26 15.23 0.62
N ILE A 90 -7.56 15.67 1.68
CA ILE A 90 -6.71 16.87 1.61
C ILE A 90 -5.56 16.68 0.62
N ALA A 91 -4.94 15.49 0.60
CA ALA A 91 -3.90 15.21 -0.37
C ALA A 91 -4.43 15.24 -1.81
N GLY A 92 -5.61 14.68 -2.07
CA GLY A 92 -6.28 14.73 -3.37
C GLY A 92 -6.56 16.16 -3.82
N ASP A 93 -7.08 17.01 -2.92
CA ASP A 93 -7.34 18.42 -3.22
C ASP A 93 -6.06 19.19 -3.56
N ILE A 94 -4.98 18.95 -2.84
CA ILE A 94 -3.68 19.57 -3.11
C ILE A 94 -3.19 19.15 -4.51
N ILE A 95 -3.22 17.85 -4.81
CA ILE A 95 -2.79 17.33 -6.11
C ILE A 95 -3.60 17.96 -7.24
N ASN A 96 -4.94 17.95 -7.14
CA ASN A 96 -5.82 18.48 -8.17
C ASN A 96 -5.62 20.00 -8.41
N ARG A 97 -5.37 20.77 -7.35
CA ARG A 97 -5.09 22.21 -7.48
C ARG A 97 -3.74 22.48 -8.12
N MET A 98 -2.74 21.65 -7.81
CA MET A 98 -1.38 21.82 -8.34
C MET A 98 -1.32 21.45 -9.83
N THR A 99 -1.99 20.37 -10.22
CA THR A 99 -2.12 20.01 -11.64
C THR A 99 -2.82 21.12 -12.44
N ALA A 100 -3.84 21.76 -11.85
CA ALA A 100 -4.51 22.89 -12.51
C ALA A 100 -3.59 24.11 -12.71
N ILE A 101 -2.70 24.40 -11.75
CA ILE A 101 -1.72 25.50 -11.85
C ILE A 101 -0.63 25.19 -12.89
N GLU A 102 -0.14 23.94 -12.93
CA GLU A 102 0.83 23.49 -13.94
C GLU A 102 0.27 23.61 -15.36
N ASP A 103 -0.99 23.17 -15.57
CA ASP A 103 -1.68 23.26 -16.87
C ASP A 103 -1.89 24.73 -17.33
N GLU A 104 -2.20 25.66 -16.41
CA GLU A 104 -2.34 27.09 -16.73
C GLU A 104 -0.99 27.77 -17.06
N SER A 105 0.11 27.29 -16.48
CA SER A 105 1.45 27.84 -16.71
C SER A 105 2.11 27.37 -18.02
N GLY A 106 1.71 26.22 -18.55
CA GLY A 106 2.21 25.65 -19.82
C GLY A 106 1.55 26.21 -21.09
N GLN A 107 0.56 27.08 -20.97
CA GLN A 107 -0.17 27.72 -22.07
C GLN A 107 0.27 29.15 -22.41
N ARG A 108 1.38 29.64 -21.82
CA ARG A 108 1.95 30.96 -22.10
C ARG A 108 3.28 30.88 -22.86
#